data_AF-A0A957M3I5-F1
#
_entry.id   AF-A0A957M3I5-F1
#
_cell.length_a   1.000
_cell.length_b   1.000
_cell.length_c   1.000
_cell.angle_alpha   90.00
_cell.angle_beta   90.00
_cell.angle_gamma   90.00
#
_symmetry.space_group_name_H-M   'P 1'
#
loop_
_entity.id
_entity.type
_entity.pdbx_description
1 polymer ?
#
loop_
_entity_poly.entity_id
_entity_poly.type
_entity_poly.pdbx_seq_one_letter_code
_entity_poly.pdbx_strand_id
1 'polypeptide(L)'
;MRYYTVTSATLNSTPEPRAGMILPADYPQAFLPPLITELHQSFAAWGRASYAPGPLHPLRVWFNPQGELAFARESDPQPATSSGIAQALAAWLTLLDGWMETFVVIARARAVWSVAELAGALSFTTPAYLPRAVMEQSPESWLRVAQALATAVADGPLQGEAQNRHWQEQA
;
A
#
# COMPACT_ATOMS: atom_id res chain seq x y z
N MET A 1 6.58 -19.96 9.74
CA MET A 1 6.04 -19.00 8.76
C MET A 1 4.52 -19.10 8.80
N ARG A 2 3.81 -17.97 8.81
CA ARG A 2 2.34 -17.87 8.73
C ARG A 2 1.97 -16.76 7.76
N TYR A 3 0.78 -16.84 7.19
CA TYR A 3 0.27 -15.88 6.22
C TYR A 3 -0.84 -15.08 6.88
N TYR A 4 -0.64 -13.77 6.96
CA TYR A 4 -1.55 -12.87 7.64
C TYR A 4 -2.35 -12.07 6.62
N THR A 5 -3.65 -11.96 6.85
CA THR A 5 -4.60 -11.18 6.03
C THR A 5 -5.44 -10.33 6.98
N VAL A 6 -5.95 -9.19 6.50
CA VAL A 6 -6.97 -8.43 7.22
C VAL A 6 -8.26 -8.49 6.44
N THR A 7 -9.32 -8.95 7.08
CA THR A 7 -10.65 -9.07 6.46
C THR A 7 -11.67 -8.55 7.48
N SER A 8 -12.55 -7.64 7.07
CA SER A 8 -13.55 -7.02 7.97
C SER A 8 -12.92 -6.48 9.27
N ALA A 9 -11.81 -5.75 9.15
CA ALA A 9 -11.01 -5.20 10.26
C ALA A 9 -10.43 -6.24 11.25
N THR A 10 -10.46 -7.52 10.92
CA THR A 10 -9.93 -8.60 11.75
C THR A 10 -8.66 -9.17 11.14
N LEU A 11 -7.62 -9.31 11.96
CA LEU A 11 -6.38 -9.98 11.58
C LEU A 11 -6.58 -11.50 11.59
N ASN A 12 -6.43 -12.13 10.44
CA ASN A 12 -6.53 -13.57 10.25
C ASN A 12 -5.15 -14.15 9.93
N SER A 13 -4.88 -15.38 10.37
CA SER A 13 -3.63 -16.08 10.02
C SER A 13 -3.85 -17.52 9.61
N THR A 14 -3.11 -17.97 8.60
CA THR A 14 -3.11 -19.35 8.11
C THR A 14 -1.68 -19.90 8.07
N PRO A 15 -1.50 -21.23 8.21
CA PRO A 15 -0.16 -21.84 8.08
C PRO A 15 0.35 -21.84 6.64
N GLU A 16 -0.54 -21.80 5.65
CA GLU A 16 -0.26 -21.82 4.22
C GLU A 16 -0.94 -20.63 3.52
N PRO A 17 -0.48 -20.21 2.33
CA PRO A 17 -1.18 -19.20 1.54
C PRO A 17 -2.60 -19.67 1.23
N ARG A 18 -3.58 -18.76 1.26
CA ARG A 18 -4.94 -19.08 0.80
C ARG A 18 -4.91 -19.47 -0.68
N ALA A 19 -5.85 -20.33 -1.09
CA ALA A 19 -5.97 -20.75 -2.48
C ALA A 19 -6.05 -19.54 -3.43
N GLY A 20 -5.30 -19.58 -4.53
CA GLY A 20 -5.25 -18.51 -5.53
C GLY A 20 -4.34 -17.33 -5.17
N MET A 21 -3.69 -17.34 -3.99
CA MET A 21 -2.63 -16.37 -3.67
C MET A 21 -1.37 -16.68 -4.48
N ILE A 22 -0.79 -15.64 -5.08
CA ILE A 22 0.41 -15.71 -5.90
C ILE A 22 1.41 -14.61 -5.49
N LEU A 23 2.69 -14.83 -5.82
CA LEU A 23 3.71 -13.81 -5.66
C LEU A 23 3.69 -12.85 -6.87
N PRO A 24 3.93 -11.54 -6.64
CA PRO A 24 4.10 -10.54 -7.70
C PRO A 24 5.10 -10.91 -8.78
N ALA A 25 6.23 -11.51 -8.38
CA ALA A 25 7.28 -11.95 -9.30
C ALA A 25 6.79 -13.00 -10.32
N ASP A 26 5.79 -13.79 -9.95
CA ASP A 26 5.24 -14.86 -10.80
C ASP A 26 4.16 -14.34 -11.76
N TYR A 27 3.73 -13.08 -11.61
CA TYR A 27 2.63 -12.51 -12.39
C TYR A 27 2.70 -10.98 -12.59
N PRO A 28 3.76 -10.46 -13.24
CA PRO A 28 3.96 -9.02 -13.41
C PRO A 28 2.86 -8.34 -14.25
N GLN A 29 2.14 -9.10 -15.09
CA GLN A 29 1.06 -8.55 -15.93
C GLN A 29 -0.30 -8.42 -15.21
N ALA A 30 -0.43 -8.88 -13.96
CA ALA A 30 -1.71 -8.81 -13.22
C ALA A 30 -2.04 -7.39 -12.74
N PHE A 31 -1.06 -6.51 -12.63
CA PHE A 31 -1.17 -5.24 -11.92
C PHE A 31 -1.94 -4.14 -12.69
N LEU A 32 -2.91 -4.52 -13.52
CA LEU A 32 -3.79 -3.60 -14.23
C LEU A 32 -4.97 -3.16 -13.35
N PRO A 33 -5.57 -1.99 -13.60
CA PRO A 33 -6.87 -1.66 -13.02
C PRO A 33 -7.93 -2.72 -13.38
N PRO A 34 -8.84 -3.11 -12.45
CA PRO A 34 -9.08 -2.51 -11.13
C PRO A 34 -8.16 -2.99 -10.01
N LEU A 35 -7.35 -4.04 -10.23
CA LEU A 35 -6.62 -4.77 -9.18
C LEU A 35 -5.79 -3.86 -8.27
N ILE A 36 -5.02 -2.91 -8.82
CA ILE A 36 -4.21 -1.98 -8.02
C ILE A 36 -5.05 -1.23 -6.96
N THR A 37 -6.27 -0.85 -7.32
CA THR A 37 -7.17 -0.14 -6.38
C THR A 37 -7.54 -1.07 -5.23
N GLU A 38 -7.88 -2.33 -5.54
CA GLU A 38 -8.22 -3.33 -4.54
C GLU A 38 -7.03 -3.66 -3.64
N LEU A 39 -5.81 -3.74 -4.18
CA LEU A 39 -4.61 -3.93 -3.38
C LEU A 39 -4.36 -2.75 -2.43
N HIS A 40 -4.59 -1.51 -2.86
CA HIS A 40 -4.56 -0.35 -1.95
C HIS A 40 -5.63 -0.44 -0.87
N GLN A 41 -6.86 -0.84 -1.20
CA GLN A 41 -7.93 -1.00 -0.22
C GLN A 41 -7.60 -2.10 0.80
N SER A 42 -7.06 -3.22 0.32
CA SER A 42 -6.62 -4.32 1.16
C SER A 42 -5.51 -3.87 2.10
N PHE A 43 -4.52 -3.13 1.61
CA PHE A 43 -3.47 -2.56 2.46
C PHE A 43 -4.03 -1.54 3.46
N ALA A 44 -4.95 -0.65 3.04
CA ALA A 44 -5.61 0.31 3.92
C ALA A 44 -6.39 -0.36 5.06
N ALA A 45 -6.96 -1.55 4.82
CA ALA A 45 -7.63 -2.32 5.85
C ALA A 45 -6.70 -2.68 7.03
N TRP A 46 -5.38 -2.87 6.78
CA TRP A 46 -4.40 -3.10 7.85
C TRP A 46 -4.27 -1.90 8.78
N GLY A 47 -4.11 -0.70 8.21
CA GLY A 47 -4.06 0.54 8.98
C GLY A 47 -5.34 0.78 9.79
N ARG A 48 -6.51 0.53 9.18
CA ARG A 48 -7.81 0.64 9.87
C ARG A 48 -7.97 -0.38 11.00
N ALA A 49 -7.42 -1.59 10.82
CA ALA A 49 -7.37 -2.61 11.87
C ALA A 49 -6.28 -2.35 12.92
N SER A 50 -5.54 -1.23 12.82
CA SER A 50 -4.44 -0.86 13.72
C SER A 50 -3.31 -1.89 13.74
N TYR A 51 -3.03 -2.55 12.60
CA TYR A 51 -1.89 -3.47 12.42
C TYR A 51 -0.97 -2.99 11.31
N ALA A 52 0.34 -3.18 11.51
CA ALA A 52 1.32 -2.97 10.45
C ALA A 52 1.77 -4.31 9.87
N PRO A 53 1.85 -4.46 8.54
CA PRO A 53 2.35 -5.69 7.91
C PRO A 53 3.83 -5.95 8.22
N GLY A 54 4.51 -4.99 8.87
CA GLY A 54 5.95 -5.05 9.18
C GLY A 54 6.78 -4.55 7.98
N PRO A 55 8.11 -4.72 8.02
CA PRO A 55 8.97 -4.37 6.89
C PRO A 55 8.52 -5.12 5.63
N LEU A 56 8.16 -4.36 4.59
CA LEU A 56 7.74 -4.95 3.33
C LEU A 56 8.91 -5.60 2.62
N HIS A 57 8.65 -6.79 2.08
CA HIS A 57 9.60 -7.58 1.33
C HIS A 57 8.88 -8.19 0.13
N PRO A 58 9.40 -8.06 -1.10
CA PRO A 58 8.72 -8.53 -2.32
C PRO A 58 8.26 -9.99 -2.24
N LEU A 59 9.17 -10.88 -1.81
CA LEU A 59 8.92 -12.32 -1.65
C LEU A 59 7.98 -12.70 -0.49
N ARG A 60 7.48 -11.73 0.28
CA ARG A 60 6.57 -11.94 1.41
C ARG A 60 5.20 -11.34 1.16
N VAL A 61 5.02 -10.58 0.09
CA VAL A 61 3.73 -10.03 -0.31
C VAL A 61 3.08 -11.00 -1.28
N TRP A 62 1.93 -11.50 -0.89
CA TRP A 62 1.08 -12.37 -1.70
C TRP A 62 -0.22 -11.65 -1.99
N PHE A 63 -0.77 -11.87 -3.17
CA PHE A 63 -2.06 -11.33 -3.55
C PHE A 63 -2.86 -12.33 -4.37
N ASN A 64 -4.16 -12.11 -4.51
CA ASN A 64 -4.99 -12.83 -5.47
C ASN A 64 -5.62 -11.88 -6.50
N PRO A 65 -6.19 -12.39 -7.61
CA PRO A 65 -6.86 -11.56 -8.62
C PRO A 65 -8.07 -10.74 -8.11
N GLN A 66 -8.58 -11.05 -6.91
CA GLN A 66 -9.63 -10.30 -6.24
C GLN A 66 -9.08 -9.10 -5.45
N GLY A 67 -7.76 -8.95 -5.36
CA GLY A 67 -7.09 -7.84 -4.68
C GLY A 67 -6.91 -8.01 -3.18
N GLU A 68 -7.08 -9.22 -2.65
CA GLU A 68 -6.73 -9.50 -1.26
C GLU A 68 -5.21 -9.58 -1.09
N LEU A 69 -4.67 -8.96 -0.04
CA LEU A 69 -3.27 -9.04 0.34
C LEU A 69 -3.06 -9.99 1.52
N ALA A 70 -2.04 -10.83 1.38
CA ALA A 70 -1.48 -11.62 2.47
C ALA A 70 0.02 -11.31 2.65
N PHE A 71 0.46 -11.21 3.91
CA PHE A 71 1.87 -11.04 4.24
C PHE A 71 2.41 -12.28 4.96
N ALA A 72 3.42 -12.91 4.37
CA ALA A 72 4.11 -14.05 4.95
C ALA A 72 5.10 -13.56 6.03
N ARG A 73 4.94 -14.04 7.27
CA ARG A 73 5.78 -13.64 8.41
C ARG A 73 6.09 -14.80 9.35
N GLU A 74 7.23 -14.71 10.02
CA GLU A 74 7.62 -15.64 11.09
C GLU A 74 6.99 -15.28 12.43
N SER A 75 6.79 -13.99 12.67
CA SER A 75 6.19 -13.43 13.89
C SER A 75 4.88 -12.72 13.61
N ASP A 76 4.03 -12.67 14.64
CA ASP A 76 2.74 -11.98 14.59
C ASP A 76 2.91 -10.49 14.22
N PRO A 77 1.99 -9.93 13.42
CA PRO A 77 1.89 -8.49 13.19
C PRO A 77 1.79 -7.71 14.49
N GLN A 78 2.61 -6.67 14.57
CA GLN A 78 2.60 -5.76 15.70
C GLN A 78 1.51 -4.70 15.48
N PRO A 79 0.89 -4.19 16.57
CA PRO A 79 0.01 -3.04 16.48
C PRO A 79 0.73 -1.87 15.79
N ALA A 80 0.03 -1.19 14.89
CA ALA A 80 0.60 -0.06 14.17
C ALA A 80 0.67 1.18 15.07
N THR A 81 1.83 1.82 15.13
CA THR A 81 1.90 3.24 15.49
C THR A 81 1.46 4.08 14.28
N SER A 82 1.04 5.33 14.51
CA SER A 82 0.66 6.24 13.41
C SER A 82 1.78 6.45 12.40
N SER A 83 3.04 6.55 12.85
CA SER A 83 4.22 6.60 11.98
C SER A 83 4.47 5.28 11.24
N GLY A 84 4.11 4.15 11.84
CA GLY A 84 4.30 2.81 11.27
C GLY A 84 3.48 2.60 10.00
N ILE A 85 2.25 3.12 9.91
CA ILE A 85 1.44 3.02 8.69
C ILE A 85 1.98 3.92 7.58
N ALA A 86 2.39 5.16 7.90
CA ALA A 86 2.96 6.07 6.91
C ALA A 86 4.24 5.49 6.28
N GLN A 87 5.14 4.95 7.10
CA GLN A 87 6.37 4.30 6.62
C GLN A 87 6.05 3.04 5.79
N ALA A 88 5.08 2.23 6.25
CA ALA A 88 4.65 1.04 5.50
C ALA A 88 4.00 1.41 4.16
N LEU A 89 3.23 2.50 4.11
CA LEU A 89 2.63 3.02 2.88
C LEU A 89 3.70 3.54 1.91
N ALA A 90 4.72 4.24 2.38
CA ALA A 90 5.86 4.66 1.54
C ALA A 90 6.56 3.46 0.90
N ALA A 91 6.84 2.43 1.70
CA ALA A 91 7.42 1.19 1.22
C ALA A 91 6.48 0.46 0.23
N TRP A 92 5.17 0.49 0.48
CA TRP A 92 4.17 -0.14 -0.37
C TRP A 92 4.09 0.51 -1.75
N LEU A 93 4.04 1.84 -1.80
CA LEU A 93 4.01 2.59 -3.05
C LEU A 93 5.27 2.39 -3.87
N THR A 94 6.44 2.40 -3.20
CA THR A 94 7.72 2.12 -3.85
C THR A 94 7.81 0.70 -4.39
N LEU A 95 7.26 -0.27 -3.65
CA LEU A 95 7.22 -1.66 -4.09
C LEU A 95 6.29 -1.85 -5.30
N LEU A 96 5.11 -1.23 -5.28
CA LEU A 96 4.16 -1.26 -6.41
C LEU A 96 4.74 -0.60 -7.66
N ASP A 97 5.52 0.48 -7.52
CA ASP A 97 6.22 1.12 -8.64
C ASP A 97 7.20 0.16 -9.36
N GLY A 98 7.76 -0.80 -8.61
CA GLY A 98 8.59 -1.85 -9.19
C GLY A 98 7.82 -2.87 -10.04
N TRP A 99 6.48 -2.87 -9.97
CA TRP A 99 5.60 -3.79 -10.72
C TRP A 99 4.66 -3.07 -11.70
N MET A 100 4.45 -1.77 -11.53
CA MET A 100 3.46 -0.98 -12.24
C MET A 100 3.92 0.46 -12.40
N GLU A 101 3.48 1.11 -13.48
CA GLU A 101 3.81 2.50 -13.77
C GLU A 101 3.44 3.44 -12.60
N THR A 102 4.38 4.31 -12.21
CA THR A 102 4.25 5.23 -11.06
C THR A 102 2.94 5.99 -11.08
N PHE A 103 2.56 6.51 -12.25
CA PHE A 103 1.35 7.34 -12.38
C PHE A 103 0.07 6.53 -12.08
N VAL A 104 0.03 5.24 -12.45
CA VAL A 104 -1.11 4.36 -12.16
C VAL A 104 -1.16 4.10 -10.66
N VAL A 105 -0.02 3.78 -10.04
CA VAL A 105 0.09 3.55 -8.59
C VAL A 105 -0.43 4.76 -7.82
N ILE A 106 0.08 5.95 -8.11
CA ILE A 106 -0.32 7.16 -7.39
C ILE A 106 -1.76 7.57 -7.69
N ALA A 107 -2.22 7.47 -8.94
CA ALA A 107 -3.61 7.80 -9.27
C ALA A 107 -4.61 6.90 -8.53
N ARG A 108 -4.32 5.60 -8.40
CA ARG A 108 -5.16 4.67 -7.64
C ARG A 108 -4.99 4.84 -6.13
N ALA A 109 -3.80 5.18 -5.66
CA ALA A 109 -3.58 5.51 -4.26
C ALA A 109 -4.44 6.70 -3.82
N ARG A 110 -4.53 7.77 -4.63
CA ARG A 110 -5.37 8.94 -4.33
C ARG A 110 -6.86 8.60 -4.16
N ALA A 111 -7.36 7.56 -4.82
CA ALA A 111 -8.74 7.12 -4.68
C ALA A 111 -9.02 6.38 -3.35
N VAL A 112 -7.99 5.97 -2.61
CA VAL A 112 -8.11 5.13 -1.40
C VAL A 112 -7.59 5.83 -0.14
N TRP A 113 -6.49 6.56 -0.27
CA TRP A 113 -5.77 7.19 0.82
C TRP A 113 -6.04 8.69 0.83
N SER A 114 -6.25 9.25 2.02
CA SER A 114 -6.39 10.69 2.18
C SER A 114 -5.08 11.42 1.85
N VAL A 115 -5.20 12.71 1.51
CA VAL A 115 -4.03 13.57 1.26
C VAL A 115 -3.08 13.60 2.45
N ALA A 116 -3.60 13.58 3.68
CA ALA A 116 -2.79 13.55 4.90
C ALA A 116 -1.97 12.24 5.03
N GLU A 117 -2.57 11.09 4.68
CA GLU A 117 -1.86 9.81 4.69
C GLU A 117 -0.79 9.76 3.59
N LEU A 118 -1.08 10.31 2.41
CA LEU A 118 -0.11 10.41 1.31
C LEU A 118 1.04 11.35 1.65
N ALA A 119 0.78 12.48 2.29
CA ALA A 119 1.81 13.39 2.81
C ALA A 119 2.66 12.74 3.91
N GLY A 120 2.02 11.95 4.77
CA GLY A 120 2.71 11.10 5.73
C GLY A 120 3.68 10.14 5.03
N ALA A 121 3.22 9.41 4.02
CA ALA A 121 4.07 8.48 3.25
C ALA A 121 5.22 9.20 2.53
N LEU A 122 4.98 10.38 1.97
CA LEU A 122 6.02 11.20 1.32
C LEU A 122 7.20 11.45 2.27
N SER A 123 6.93 11.71 3.55
CA SER A 123 7.97 11.94 4.57
C SER A 123 8.93 10.76 4.77
N PHE A 124 8.50 9.54 4.41
CA PHE A 124 9.27 8.31 4.51
C PHE A 124 9.71 7.76 3.15
N THR A 125 9.47 8.46 2.05
CA THR A 125 9.86 8.02 0.70
C THR A 125 11.29 8.45 0.38
N THR A 126 12.23 8.05 1.24
CA THR A 126 13.67 8.19 0.98
C THR A 126 14.41 6.89 1.34
N PRO A 127 15.58 6.61 0.73
CA PRO A 127 16.27 5.33 0.93
C PRO A 127 16.56 5.00 2.40
N ALA A 128 16.75 6.00 3.26
CA ALA A 128 17.03 5.81 4.68
C ALA A 128 15.87 5.19 5.47
N TYR A 129 14.63 5.34 4.99
CA TYR A 129 13.42 4.85 5.68
C TYR A 129 12.78 3.65 4.98
N LEU A 130 13.23 3.31 3.77
CA LEU A 130 12.69 2.21 2.99
C LEU A 130 13.37 0.89 3.35
N PRO A 131 12.63 -0.23 3.40
CA PRO A 131 13.24 -1.55 3.57
C PRO A 131 14.25 -1.84 2.45
N ARG A 132 15.42 -2.36 2.84
CA ARG A 132 16.49 -2.71 1.89
C ARG A 132 16.00 -3.61 0.75
N ALA A 133 15.14 -4.59 1.05
CA ALA A 133 14.61 -5.51 0.04
C ALA A 133 13.72 -4.82 -1.02
N VAL A 134 13.04 -3.73 -0.66
CA VAL A 134 12.27 -2.92 -1.64
C VAL A 134 13.24 -2.14 -2.54
N MET A 135 14.29 -1.55 -1.94
CA MET A 135 15.32 -0.80 -2.66
C MET A 135 16.12 -1.68 -3.62
N GLU A 136 16.42 -2.93 -3.25
CA GLU A 136 17.16 -3.87 -4.09
C GLU A 136 16.35 -4.31 -5.33
N GLN A 137 15.02 -4.41 -5.21
CA GLN A 137 14.18 -4.76 -6.34
C GLN A 137 14.12 -3.63 -7.38
N SER A 138 14.03 -2.38 -6.93
CA SER A 138 13.89 -1.23 -7.83
C SER A 138 14.57 0.03 -7.24
N PRO A 139 15.90 0.19 -7.47
CA PRO A 139 16.71 1.21 -6.81
C PRO A 139 16.27 2.67 -7.06
N GLU A 140 15.63 2.93 -8.21
CA GLU A 140 15.19 4.28 -8.62
C GLU A 140 13.70 4.54 -8.32
N SER A 141 12.94 3.54 -7.88
CA SER A 141 11.48 3.66 -7.68
C SER A 141 11.12 4.69 -6.61
N TRP A 142 11.92 4.78 -5.54
CA TRP A 142 11.65 5.73 -4.46
C TRP A 142 11.62 7.17 -4.96
N LEU A 143 12.49 7.55 -5.91
CA LEU A 143 12.59 8.91 -6.41
C LEU A 143 11.36 9.27 -7.24
N ARG A 144 10.95 8.37 -8.14
CA ARG A 144 9.73 8.56 -8.95
C ARG A 144 8.49 8.65 -8.08
N VAL A 145 8.37 7.75 -7.09
CA VAL A 145 7.24 7.76 -6.15
C VAL A 145 7.24 9.03 -5.31
N ALA A 146 8.38 9.49 -4.80
CA ALA A 146 8.47 10.73 -4.03
C ALA A 146 8.03 11.95 -4.86
N GLN A 147 8.48 12.05 -6.11
CA GLN A 147 8.08 13.13 -7.01
C GLN A 147 6.58 13.09 -7.32
N ALA A 148 6.05 11.92 -7.66
CA ALA A 148 4.64 11.76 -7.98
C ALA A 148 3.73 11.99 -6.76
N LEU A 149 4.15 11.56 -5.56
CA LEU A 149 3.47 11.87 -4.30
C LEU A 149 3.49 13.36 -3.99
N ALA A 150 4.61 14.04 -4.17
CA ALA A 150 4.72 15.47 -3.94
C ALA A 150 3.71 16.25 -4.81
N THR A 151 3.61 15.89 -6.09
CA THR A 151 2.59 16.45 -6.99
C THR A 151 1.17 16.13 -6.52
N ALA A 152 0.88 14.86 -6.20
CA ALA A 152 -0.45 14.45 -5.76
C ALA A 152 -0.90 15.15 -4.46
N VAL A 153 0.02 15.37 -3.52
CA VAL A 153 -0.24 16.10 -2.28
C VAL A 153 -0.46 17.59 -2.56
N ALA A 154 0.34 18.18 -3.46
CA ALA A 154 0.18 19.58 -3.87
C ALA A 154 -1.15 19.84 -4.60
N ASP A 155 -1.61 18.88 -5.41
CA ASP A 155 -2.92 18.94 -6.09
C ASP A 155 -4.11 18.90 -5.12
N GLY A 156 -3.92 18.35 -3.91
CA GLY A 156 -4.97 18.19 -2.92
C GLY A 156 -5.97 17.07 -3.21
N PRO A 157 -7.11 17.04 -2.49
CA PRO A 157 -8.09 15.94 -2.55
C PRO A 157 -8.79 15.88 -3.92
N LEU A 158 -9.11 14.67 -4.40
CA LEU A 158 -9.81 14.52 -5.68
C LEU A 158 -11.21 15.12 -5.61
N GLN A 159 -11.67 15.77 -6.69
CA GLN A 159 -13.01 16.35 -6.75
C GLN A 159 -14.08 15.25 -6.56
N GLY A 160 -15.00 15.47 -5.62
CA GLY A 160 -16.07 14.53 -5.29
C GLY A 160 -15.77 13.55 -4.15
N GLU A 161 -14.57 13.58 -3.55
CA GLU A 161 -14.29 12.84 -2.31
C GLU A 161 -15.19 13.29 -1.16
N ALA A 162 -15.51 12.38 -0.22
CA ALA A 162 -16.37 12.68 0.92
C ALA A 162 -15.86 13.87 1.77
N GLN A 163 -14.54 14.09 1.80
CA GLN A 163 -13.88 15.21 2.49
C GLN A 163 -14.02 16.55 1.73
N ASN A 164 -14.37 16.53 0.44
CA ASN A 164 -14.58 17.68 -0.43
C ASN A 164 -16.03 18.22 -0.44
N ARG A 165 -16.90 17.70 0.44
CA ARG A 165 -18.31 18.13 0.55
C ARG A 165 -18.54 19.35 1.45
N HIS A 166 -17.50 20.10 1.81
CA HIS A 166 -17.63 21.32 2.60
C HIS A 166 -18.47 22.42 1.91
N TRP A 167 -18.75 22.29 0.61
CA TRP A 167 -19.64 23.17 -0.15
C TRP A 167 -21.10 22.67 -0.23
N GLN A 168 -21.43 21.48 0.27
CA GLN A 168 -22.78 20.90 0.20
C GLN A 168 -23.64 21.14 1.44
N GLU A 169 -23.12 21.82 2.48
CA GLU A 169 -23.88 22.12 3.71
C GLU A 169 -24.57 23.51 3.70
N GLN A 170 -24.66 24.19 2.54
CA GLN A 170 -25.28 25.52 2.43
C GLN A 170 -26.42 25.64 1.40
N ALA A 171 -27.13 24.55 1.08
CA ALA A 171 -28.32 24.59 0.22
C ALA A 171 -29.59 24.19 0.98
#